data_AF-A0A392P7C5-F1
#
_entry.id   AF-A0A392P7C5-F1
#
_cell.length_a   1.000
_cell.length_b   1.000
_cell.length_c   1.000
_cell.angle_alpha   90.00
_cell.angle_beta   90.00
_cell.angle_gamma   90.00
#
_symmetry.space_group_name_H-M   'P 1'
#
loop_
_entity.id
_entity.type
_entity.pdbx_description
1 polymer ?
#
loop_
_entity_poly.entity_id
_entity_poly.type
_entity_poly.pdbx_seq_one_letter_code
_entity_poly.pdbx_strand_id
1 'polypeptide(L)'
;MMNVSKEFFNLPESERIKNYSDDPLKTTRLSTSFNVKTEKVSNWRDYLRLHCHPLEDYVHEWPSNPPSFREDVAEYSKQLRKLALRLLEAISESLGLEKDYINKALGKHGQHMAINYYPPCPEP
;
A
#
# COMPACT_ATOMS: atom_id res chain seq x y z
N MET A 1 2.39 -12.08 2.15
CA MET A 1 1.41 -11.00 1.84
C MET A 1 0.01 -11.23 2.42
N MET A 2 -0.86 -12.09 1.86
CA MET A 2 -2.23 -12.23 2.40
C MET A 2 -2.28 -12.67 3.87
N ASN A 3 -1.37 -13.55 4.30
CA ASN A 3 -1.29 -13.99 5.70
C ASN A 3 -0.86 -12.86 6.62
N VAL A 4 0.25 -12.19 6.30
CA VAL A 4 0.79 -11.10 7.13
C VAL A 4 -0.16 -9.90 7.25
N SER A 5 -0.99 -9.64 6.22
CA SER A 5 -2.10 -8.68 6.30
C SER A 5 -3.16 -9.10 7.31
N LYS A 6 -3.60 -10.36 7.26
CA LYS A 6 -4.60 -10.88 8.20
C LYS A 6 -4.08 -10.84 9.63
N GLU A 7 -2.83 -11.26 9.82
CA GLU A 7 -2.16 -11.20 11.12
C GLU A 7 -2.13 -9.77 11.66
N PHE A 8 -1.70 -8.78 10.86
CA PHE A 8 -1.72 -7.37 11.27
C PHE A 8 -3.12 -6.89 11.69
N PHE A 9 -4.16 -7.16 10.90
CA PHE A 9 -5.52 -6.72 11.24
C PHE A 9 -6.18 -7.49 12.38
N ASN A 10 -5.69 -8.69 12.69
CA ASN A 10 -6.09 -9.47 13.85
C ASN A 10 -5.32 -9.12 15.13
N LEU A 11 -4.32 -8.24 15.06
CA LEU A 11 -3.64 -7.73 16.25
C LEU A 11 -4.64 -6.97 17.15
N PRO A 12 -4.39 -6.95 18.48
CA PRO A 12 -5.11 -6.08 19.39
C PRO A 12 -5.11 -4.64 18.89
N GLU A 13 -6.22 -3.93 19.10
CA GLU A 13 -6.33 -2.53 18.69
C GLU A 13 -5.14 -1.69 19.18
N SER A 14 -4.72 -1.88 20.43
CA SER A 14 -3.56 -1.21 21.04
C SER A 14 -2.25 -1.37 20.26
N GLU A 15 -2.09 -2.45 19.50
CA GLU A 15 -0.94 -2.63 18.61
C GLU A 15 -1.17 -1.92 17.27
N ARG A 16 -2.36 -2.03 16.70
CA ARG A 16 -2.71 -1.43 15.40
C ARG A 16 -2.66 0.10 15.46
N ILE A 17 -3.14 0.73 16.55
CA ILE A 17 -3.20 2.19 16.65
C ILE A 17 -1.82 2.86 16.68
N LYS A 18 -0.75 2.10 16.95
CA LYS A 18 0.64 2.63 16.87
C LYS A 18 0.96 3.17 15.48
N ASN A 19 0.30 2.63 14.45
CA ASN A 19 0.42 3.10 13.07
C ASN A 19 -0.70 4.07 12.66
N TYR A 20 -1.64 4.42 13.54
CA TYR A 20 -2.76 5.29 13.21
C TYR A 20 -2.30 6.72 12.87
N SER A 21 -2.91 7.31 11.85
CA SER A 21 -2.82 8.73 11.56
C SER A 21 -3.95 9.18 10.64
N ASP A 22 -4.47 10.37 10.91
CA ASP A 22 -5.42 11.11 10.06
C ASP A 22 -4.71 12.13 9.14
N ASP A 23 -3.37 12.18 9.15
CA ASP A 23 -2.56 13.01 8.26
C ASP A 23 -2.42 12.32 6.89
N PRO A 24 -2.97 12.89 5.80
CA PRO A 24 -2.87 12.31 4.48
C PRO A 24 -1.43 12.30 3.91
N LEU A 25 -0.51 13.09 4.48
CA LEU A 25 0.87 13.18 4.05
C LEU A 25 1.76 12.11 4.67
N LYS A 26 1.34 11.47 5.77
CA LYS A 26 2.10 10.39 6.40
C LYS A 26 2.28 9.21 5.44
N THR A 27 3.53 8.78 5.26
CA THR A 27 3.99 7.75 4.32
C THR A 27 3.54 6.35 4.75
N THR A 28 3.53 6.08 6.06
CA THR A 28 2.92 4.89 6.67
C THR A 28 1.79 5.29 7.61
N ARG A 29 0.56 4.84 7.32
CA ARG A 29 -0.58 5.09 8.21
C ARG A 29 -1.66 4.03 8.13
N LEU A 30 -2.12 3.60 9.31
CA LEU A 30 -3.43 3.00 9.49
C LEU A 30 -4.47 4.11 9.58
N SER A 31 -5.58 3.94 8.88
CA SER A 31 -6.72 4.86 8.97
C SER A 31 -8.01 4.11 8.64
N THR A 32 -9.14 4.81 8.75
CA THR A 32 -10.46 4.27 8.47
C THR A 32 -11.15 5.06 7.35
N SER A 33 -12.06 4.40 6.65
CA SER A 33 -12.78 4.92 5.50
C SER A 33 -11.86 5.44 4.38
N PHE A 34 -11.88 6.74 4.08
CA PHE A 34 -10.99 7.41 3.11
C PHE A 34 -10.39 8.71 3.67
N ASN A 35 -11.23 9.68 4.01
CA ASN A 35 -10.83 10.89 4.72
C ASN A 35 -12.00 11.35 5.60
N VAL A 36 -12.00 10.85 6.84
CA VAL A 36 -13.04 11.10 7.83
C VAL A 36 -13.29 12.59 8.12
N LYS A 37 -12.34 13.48 7.79
CA LYS A 37 -12.49 14.93 7.99
C LYS A 37 -13.29 15.61 6.89
N THR A 38 -13.35 15.02 5.70
CA THR A 38 -13.91 15.69 4.50
C THR A 38 -15.02 14.90 3.81
N GLU A 39 -15.15 13.61 4.10
CA GLU A 39 -16.14 12.75 3.46
C GLU A 39 -17.54 12.95 4.05
N LYS A 40 -18.57 12.84 3.20
CA LYS A 40 -19.99 12.89 3.62
C LYS A 40 -20.56 11.51 3.93
N VAL A 41 -19.94 10.47 3.36
CA VAL A 41 -20.33 9.07 3.51
C VAL A 41 -19.05 8.30 3.79
N SER A 42 -19.05 7.55 4.89
CA SER A 42 -17.91 6.71 5.27
C SER A 42 -18.00 5.34 4.62
N ASN A 43 -16.84 4.82 4.23
CA ASN A 43 -16.67 3.45 3.76
C ASN A 43 -16.54 2.50 4.95
N TRP A 44 -17.15 1.32 4.84
CA TRP A 44 -17.02 0.24 5.82
C TRP A 44 -15.68 -0.49 5.70
N ARG A 45 -14.58 0.22 6.00
CA ARG A 45 -13.21 -0.22 5.70
C ARG A 45 -12.19 0.44 6.62
N ASP A 46 -11.28 -0.36 7.16
CA ASP A 46 -9.98 0.12 7.65
C ASP A 46 -8.90 -0.16 6.61
N TYR A 47 -7.85 0.66 6.57
CA TYR A 47 -6.73 0.41 5.66
C TYR A 47 -5.39 0.81 6.25
N LEU A 48 -4.37 0.02 5.95
CA LEU A 48 -2.97 0.36 6.18
C LEU A 48 -2.34 0.77 4.85
N ARG A 49 -1.95 2.04 4.75
CA ARG A 49 -1.25 2.60 3.59
C ARG A 49 0.25 2.64 3.84
N LEU A 50 1.01 2.20 2.84
CA LEU A 50 2.47 2.14 2.85
C LEU A 50 3.01 2.80 1.59
N HIS A 51 4.03 3.65 1.72
CA HIS A 51 4.93 3.98 0.62
C HIS A 51 5.96 2.86 0.48
N CYS A 52 6.27 2.46 -0.76
CA CYS A 52 7.03 1.24 -1.07
C CYS A 52 8.21 1.43 -2.01
N HIS A 53 8.38 2.59 -2.64
CA HIS A 53 9.50 2.82 -3.55
C HIS A 53 9.97 4.29 -3.52
N PRO A 54 11.29 4.55 -3.30
CA PRO A 54 12.36 3.59 -2.98
C PRO A 54 12.11 2.86 -1.65
N LEU A 55 12.49 1.59 -1.54
CA LEU A 55 12.09 0.76 -0.40
C LEU A 55 12.83 1.18 0.87
N GLU A 56 14.11 1.47 0.73
CA GLU A 56 15.05 1.95 1.74
C GLU A 56 14.55 3.20 2.47
N ASP A 57 13.82 4.06 1.77
CA ASP A 57 13.29 5.31 2.31
C ASP A 57 12.10 5.09 3.26
N TYR A 58 11.40 3.95 3.18
CA TYR A 58 10.11 3.77 3.87
C TYR A 58 10.02 2.53 4.78
N VAL A 59 10.81 1.48 4.52
CA VAL A 59 10.67 0.19 5.22
C VAL A 59 10.82 0.30 6.74
N HIS A 60 11.58 1.28 7.22
CA HIS A 60 11.82 1.53 8.63
C HIS A 60 10.58 2.08 9.37
N GLU A 61 9.65 2.71 8.63
CA GLU A 61 8.39 3.26 9.16
C GLU A 61 7.27 2.21 9.26
N TRP A 62 7.40 1.09 8.54
CA TRP A 62 6.38 0.05 8.47
C TRP A 62 6.19 -0.66 9.82
N PRO A 63 5.02 -1.28 10.06
CA PRO A 63 4.81 -2.13 11.23
C PRO A 63 5.93 -3.17 11.41
N SER A 64 6.39 -3.33 12.64
CA SER A 64 7.32 -4.42 13.04
C SER A 64 6.61 -5.63 13.65
N ASN A 65 5.28 -5.55 13.80
CA ASN A 65 4.41 -6.60 14.27
C ASN A 65 3.29 -6.80 13.24
N PRO A 66 3.08 -8.02 12.69
CA PRO A 66 3.83 -9.26 12.93
C PRO A 66 5.32 -9.19 12.58
N PRO A 67 6.21 -10.03 13.17
CA PRO A 67 7.66 -9.96 12.95
C PRO A 67 8.08 -10.07 11.48
N SER A 68 7.34 -10.83 10.67
CA SER A 68 7.57 -11.00 9.23
C SER A 68 7.07 -9.83 8.38
N PHE A 69 6.33 -8.87 8.94
CA PHE A 69 5.63 -7.83 8.18
C PHE A 69 6.53 -7.10 7.19
N ARG A 70 7.68 -6.60 7.66
CA ARG A 70 8.58 -5.83 6.81
C ARG A 70 9.18 -6.66 5.69
N GLU A 71 9.59 -7.88 5.98
CA GLU A 71 10.21 -8.79 5.01
C GLU A 71 9.21 -9.21 3.92
N ASP A 72 8.05 -9.71 4.33
CA ASP A 72 6.98 -10.16 3.43
C ASP A 72 6.50 -9.04 2.50
N VAL A 73 6.26 -7.85 3.06
CA VAL A 73 5.75 -6.70 2.30
C VAL A 73 6.84 -6.12 1.40
N ALA A 74 8.10 -6.13 1.83
CA ALA A 74 9.23 -5.68 1.02
C ALA A 74 9.42 -6.57 -0.21
N GLU A 75 9.42 -7.89 -0.02
CA GLU A 75 9.57 -8.84 -1.12
C GLU A 75 8.40 -8.71 -2.11
N TYR A 76 7.17 -8.65 -1.61
CA TYR A 76 5.99 -8.44 -2.45
C TYR A 76 6.06 -7.12 -3.23
N SER A 77 6.47 -6.03 -2.59
CA SER A 77 6.62 -4.71 -3.22
C SER A 77 7.65 -4.74 -4.36
N LYS A 78 8.81 -5.38 -4.14
CA LYS A 78 9.86 -5.55 -5.16
C LYS A 78 9.35 -6.32 -6.37
N GLN A 79 8.65 -7.44 -6.15
CA GLN A 79 8.13 -8.27 -7.24
C GLN A 79 7.02 -7.55 -8.01
N LEU A 80 6.12 -6.84 -7.33
CA LEU A 80 5.11 -6.01 -7.99
C LEU A 80 5.72 -4.89 -8.82
N ARG A 81 6.79 -4.23 -8.34
CA ARG A 81 7.47 -3.19 -9.12
C ARG A 81 8.05 -3.77 -10.41
N LYS A 82 8.74 -4.91 -10.34
CA LYS A 82 9.28 -5.60 -11.52
C LYS A 82 8.17 -5.94 -12.51
N LEU A 83 7.02 -6.42 -12.03
CA LEU A 83 5.86 -6.72 -12.88
C LEU A 83 5.30 -5.45 -13.53
N ALA A 84 5.09 -4.38 -12.75
CA ALA A 84 4.57 -3.11 -13.26
C ALA A 84 5.47 -2.53 -14.36
N LEU A 85 6.79 -2.55 -14.17
CA LEU A 85 7.74 -2.09 -15.19
C LEU A 85 7.64 -2.92 -16.48
N ARG A 86 7.55 -4.25 -16.38
CA ARG A 86 7.35 -5.13 -17.56
C ARG A 86 6.01 -4.87 -18.27
N LEU A 87 4.96 -4.54 -17.53
CA LEU A 87 3.67 -4.17 -18.11
C LEU A 87 3.75 -2.82 -18.83
N LEU A 88 4.43 -1.82 -18.24
CA LEU A 88 4.67 -0.54 -18.91
C LEU A 88 5.48 -0.71 -20.20
N GLU A 89 6.44 -1.63 -20.20
CA GLU A 89 7.18 -2.00 -21.41
C GLU A 89 6.26 -2.55 -22.50
N ALA A 90 5.45 -3.57 -22.17
CA ALA A 90 4.52 -4.18 -23.11
C ALA A 90 3.45 -3.19 -23.61
N ILE A 91 2.96 -2.29 -22.75
CA ILE A 91 2.01 -1.24 -23.15
C ILE A 91 2.68 -0.28 -24.14
N SER A 92 3.94 0.12 -23.88
CA SER A 92 4.68 1.00 -24.80
C SER A 92 4.80 0.36 -26.19
N GLU A 93 5.24 -0.90 -26.26
CA GLU A 93 5.36 -1.64 -27.51
C GLU A 93 4.00 -1.81 -28.22
N SER A 94 2.93 -2.07 -27.47
CA SER A 94 1.56 -2.22 -28.03
C SER A 94 1.04 -0.94 -28.69
N LEU A 95 1.55 0.21 -28.29
CA LEU A 95 1.22 1.53 -28.86
C LEU A 95 2.18 1.94 -29.98
N GLY A 96 3.12 1.08 -30.39
CA GLY A 96 4.14 1.39 -31.41
C GLY A 96 5.24 2.33 -30.91
N LEU A 97 5.44 2.42 -29.59
CA LEU A 97 6.45 3.27 -28.96
C LEU A 97 7.72 2.45 -28.65
N GLU A 98 8.83 3.14 -28.36
CA GLU A 98 10.00 2.49 -27.78
C GLU A 98 9.63 1.77 -26.49
N LYS A 99 10.24 0.59 -26.27
CA LYS A 99 9.94 -0.29 -25.14
C LYS A 99 9.91 0.43 -23.78
N ASP A 100 10.79 1.38 -23.54
CA ASP A 100 10.87 2.09 -22.25
C ASP A 100 10.22 3.49 -22.27
N TYR A 101 9.47 3.84 -23.34
CA TYR A 101 8.91 5.16 -23.55
C TYR A 101 8.02 5.62 -22.40
N ILE A 102 7.00 4.84 -22.02
CA ILE A 102 6.06 5.24 -20.96
C ILE A 102 6.78 5.36 -19.62
N ASN A 103 7.71 4.45 -19.32
CA ASN A 103 8.47 4.50 -18.07
C ASN A 103 9.36 5.77 -18.01
N LYS A 104 10.01 6.15 -19.11
CA LYS A 104 10.75 7.42 -19.22
C LYS A 104 9.83 8.62 -19.06
N ALA A 105 8.68 8.62 -19.71
CA ALA A 105 7.71 9.71 -19.65
C ALA A 105 7.15 9.94 -18.24
N LEU A 106 6.94 8.86 -17.46
CA LEU A 106 6.54 8.94 -16.06
C LEU A 106 7.65 9.47 -15.13
N GLY A 107 8.91 9.45 -15.57
CA GLY A 107 10.05 9.89 -14.78
C GLY A 107 10.18 9.14 -13.45
N LYS A 108 10.44 9.87 -12.36
CA LYS A 108 10.44 9.29 -11.01
C LYS A 108 9.01 9.06 -10.54
N HIS A 109 8.61 7.78 -10.47
CA HIS A 109 7.31 7.38 -9.91
C HIS A 109 7.45 6.58 -8.62
N GLY A 110 6.57 6.89 -7.68
CA GLY A 110 6.45 6.16 -6.41
C GLY A 110 5.60 4.90 -6.55
N GLN A 111 5.76 3.99 -5.60
CA GLN A 111 4.89 2.83 -5.41
C GLN A 111 4.22 2.94 -4.05
N HIS A 112 2.92 2.69 -4.01
CA HIS A 112 2.15 2.69 -2.77
C HIS A 112 1.35 1.40 -2.67
N MET A 113 1.15 0.92 -1.45
CA MET A 113 0.29 -0.21 -1.14
C MET A 113 -0.79 0.22 -0.15
N ALA A 114 -2.00 -0.27 -0.36
CA ALA A 114 -3.09 -0.16 0.61
C ALA A 114 -3.57 -1.57 0.94
N ILE A 115 -3.38 -1.98 2.19
CA ILE A 115 -3.96 -3.22 2.71
C ILE A 115 -5.32 -2.84 3.27
N ASN A 116 -6.37 -3.25 2.57
CA ASN A 116 -7.75 -2.93 2.93
C ASN A 116 -8.34 -4.07 3.77
N TYR A 117 -8.97 -3.71 4.88
CA TYR A 117 -9.70 -4.61 5.77
C TYR A 117 -11.16 -4.17 5.82
N TYR A 118 -12.05 -5.09 5.45
CA TYR A 118 -13.49 -4.87 5.45
C TYR A 118 -14.08 -5.75 6.55
N PRO A 119 -14.38 -5.21 7.73
CA PRO A 119 -15.06 -5.98 8.77
C PRO A 119 -16.46 -6.40 8.28
N PRO A 120 -17.07 -7.45 8.83
CA PRO A 120 -18.46 -7.79 8.51
C PRO A 120 -19.39 -6.59 8.72
N CYS A 121 -20.23 -6.29 7.71
CA CYS A 121 -21.26 -5.27 7.83
C CYS A 121 -22.56 -5.93 8.30
N PRO A 122 -23.21 -5.46 9.38
CA PRO A 122 -24.50 -6.01 9.79
C PRO A 122 -25.60 -5.78 8.74
N GLU A 123 -25.46 -4.74 7.91
CA GLU A 123 -26.39 -4.36 6.84
C GLU A 123 -25.60 -3.97 5.57
N PRO A 124 -25.17 -4.95 4.74
CA PRO A 124 -24.31 -4.71 3.57
C PRO A 124 -25.01 -4.08 2.37
#